data_AF-A0A0P9W7E9-F1
#
_entry.id   AF-A0A0P9W7E9-F1
#
_cell.length_a   1.000
_cell.length_b   1.000
_cell.length_c   1.000
_cell.angle_alpha   90.00
_cell.angle_beta   90.00
_cell.angle_gamma   90.00
#
_symmetry.space_group_name_H-M   'P 1'
#
loop_
_entity.id
_entity.type
_entity.pdbx_description
1 polymer ?
#
loop_
_entity_poly.entity_id
_entity_poly.type
_entity_poly.pdbx_seq_one_letter_code
_entity_poly.pdbx_strand_id
1 'polypeptide(L)'
;MRNKPGRNDPCPCGSGRKLKKCHGSIDNLDIVLKLNGPRMRKEMRMTLARHEAQEFQRREQQGLGRPIISAEFHDHRIIAVGQTMHFSQKWKTFHDFLNDYPKIVLGSEWWISEAGKPPEERHRILTWAVRCYEHSKAHMEQLGTGVPQPMTGAIGAYMRFAYDLYSLKHSIEVQKLLMDRIKCPDNFPGALYEIRVAAALLRAGFSLQLQDETDRRTTHVEFIATDTKSGAIYAVEAKRREGARMKINRQMNRALSKKSDHPRMVFIDTNDGRLELGRGQPNPVALVEAENLLKLYERDPNGQKLPEAYVIVTFDPEEHHLDAIDLPSGLLLWGFHLKDLHPGLKNLLQQVKVRRRHAPVFALLESMQKHRRIPTTFDGEAESFSGGIRKPRLQVGQKIEVPGPNGTQIEATLESCVVMPKSGEAVCIACSDDQQHFIVKIPLTDDELKSNAQHPKTFFGAIDKNAGRICPKTGLDWFDFLWETYSSMTKEKLVELMGNAPDAERLKEMTQEDLADEYCARTASAIVDGHIENM
;
A
#
# COMPACT_ATOMS: atom_id res chain seq x y z
N MET A 1 37.45 -13.37 -45.84
CA MET A 1 38.02 -13.24 -44.49
C MET A 1 38.21 -11.75 -44.20
N ARG A 2 37.48 -11.16 -43.25
CA ARG A 2 37.71 -9.75 -42.86
C ARG A 2 38.93 -9.71 -41.94
N ASN A 3 40.01 -9.06 -42.40
CA ASN A 3 41.22 -8.85 -41.61
C ASN A 3 40.86 -8.22 -40.27
N LYS A 4 41.15 -8.93 -39.17
CA LYS A 4 41.02 -8.35 -37.83
C LYS A 4 41.98 -7.15 -37.76
N PRO A 5 41.52 -5.95 -37.34
CA PRO A 5 42.37 -4.77 -37.24
C PRO A 5 43.53 -5.04 -36.29
N GLY A 6 44.75 -4.73 -36.75
CA GLY A 6 45.98 -4.86 -36.01
C GLY A 6 46.06 -3.86 -34.86
N ARG A 7 46.89 -4.16 -33.86
CA ARG A 7 47.04 -3.37 -32.62
C ARG A 7 47.37 -1.88 -32.86
N ASN A 8 48.01 -1.55 -33.98
CA ASN A 8 48.38 -0.18 -34.36
C ASN A 8 47.41 0.49 -35.35
N ASP A 9 46.39 -0.21 -35.84
CA ASP A 9 45.44 0.30 -36.82
C ASP A 9 44.47 1.31 -36.16
N PRO A 10 43.83 2.21 -36.93
CA PRO A 10 42.77 3.08 -36.44
C PRO A 10 41.65 2.27 -35.79
N CYS A 11 41.16 2.74 -34.64
CA CYS A 11 40.13 2.05 -33.89
C CYS A 11 38.79 2.06 -34.67
N PRO A 12 38.08 0.91 -34.79
CA PRO A 12 36.83 0.82 -35.56
C PRO A 12 35.68 1.71 -35.08
N CYS A 13 35.78 2.32 -33.91
CA CYS A 13 34.78 3.23 -33.35
C CYS A 13 34.81 4.65 -33.96
N GLY A 14 35.72 4.92 -34.90
CA GLY A 14 35.82 6.22 -35.57
C GLY A 14 36.53 7.32 -34.76
N SER A 15 37.14 6.99 -33.62
CA SER A 15 37.79 7.97 -32.74
C SER A 15 39.10 8.57 -33.27
N GLY A 16 39.61 8.09 -34.41
CA GLY A 16 40.92 8.47 -34.96
C GLY A 16 42.14 7.97 -34.17
N ARG A 17 41.95 7.33 -33.01
CA ARG A 17 43.03 6.78 -32.17
C ARG A 17 43.42 5.37 -32.63
N LYS A 18 44.67 4.96 -32.41
CA LYS A 18 45.12 3.56 -32.62
C LYS A 18 44.32 2.61 -31.71
N LEU A 19 44.01 1.39 -32.17
CA LEU A 19 43.24 0.38 -31.43
C LEU A 19 43.80 0.18 -30.01
N LYS A 20 45.12 0.04 -29.85
CA LYS A 20 45.80 -0.10 -28.54
C LYS A 20 45.73 1.10 -27.59
N LYS A 21 45.27 2.26 -28.06
CA LYS A 21 45.07 3.48 -27.25
C LYS A 21 43.58 3.84 -27.12
N CYS A 22 42.71 2.90 -27.50
CA CYS A 22 41.25 3.04 -27.47
C CYS A 22 40.62 1.71 -27.02
N HIS A 23 39.79 1.05 -27.82
CA HIS A 23 39.10 -0.19 -27.42
C HIS A 23 40.01 -1.42 -27.22
N GLY A 24 41.25 -1.39 -27.72
CA GLY A 24 42.28 -2.38 -27.44
C GLY A 24 43.32 -1.90 -26.42
N SER A 25 43.06 -0.81 -25.69
CA SER A 25 43.91 -0.35 -24.60
C SER A 25 43.82 -1.32 -23.43
N ILE A 26 44.98 -1.68 -22.87
CA ILE A 26 45.07 -2.53 -21.68
C ILE A 26 44.40 -1.83 -20.49
N ASP A 27 44.50 -0.50 -20.40
CA ASP A 27 43.84 0.28 -19.33
C ASP A 27 42.31 0.20 -19.43
N ASN A 28 41.75 0.22 -20.66
CA ASN A 28 40.31 0.06 -20.85
C ASN A 28 39.86 -1.38 -20.60
N LEU A 29 40.70 -2.36 -20.94
CA LEU A 29 40.44 -3.76 -20.62
C LEU A 29 40.45 -3.99 -19.10
N ASP A 30 41.38 -3.37 -18.38
CA ASP A 30 41.48 -3.42 -16.92
C ASP A 30 40.29 -2.72 -16.25
N ILE A 31 39.83 -1.58 -16.77
CA ILE A 31 38.58 -0.93 -16.32
C ILE A 31 37.37 -1.85 -16.57
N VAL A 32 37.26 -2.45 -17.75
CA VAL A 32 36.15 -3.37 -18.08
C VAL A 32 36.21 -4.65 -17.25
N LEU A 33 37.40 -5.18 -16.96
CA LEU A 33 37.61 -6.34 -16.09
C LEU A 33 37.30 -6.00 -14.62
N LYS A 34 37.66 -4.80 -14.15
CA LYS A 34 37.30 -4.29 -12.81
C LYS A 34 35.79 -4.07 -12.68
N LEU A 35 35.15 -3.48 -13.69
CA LEU A 35 33.69 -3.29 -13.75
C LEU A 35 32.93 -4.63 -13.85
N ASN A 36 33.50 -5.63 -14.51
CA ASN A 36 32.93 -6.99 -14.60
C ASN A 36 33.47 -7.96 -13.55
N GLY A 37 34.27 -7.48 -12.60
CA GLY A 37 34.90 -8.29 -11.56
C GLY A 37 33.87 -8.79 -10.54
N PRO A 38 34.17 -9.89 -9.81
CA PRO A 38 33.27 -10.45 -8.79
C PRO A 38 32.84 -9.42 -7.74
N ARG A 39 33.77 -8.53 -7.35
CA ARG A 39 33.53 -7.44 -6.39
C ARG A 39 32.48 -6.44 -6.88
N MET A 40 32.63 -5.90 -8.09
CA MET A 40 31.68 -4.94 -8.65
C MET A 40 30.31 -5.59 -8.90
N ARG A 41 30.26 -6.87 -9.31
CA ARG A 41 28.98 -7.59 -9.42
C ARG A 41 28.30 -7.75 -8.07
N LYS A 42 29.05 -8.05 -7.01
CA LYS A 42 28.53 -8.13 -5.63
C LYS A 42 28.01 -6.76 -5.18
N GLU A 43 28.78 -5.70 -5.34
CA GLU A 43 28.37 -4.32 -5.01
C GLU A 43 27.12 -3.88 -5.79
N MET A 44 27.04 -4.16 -7.09
CA MET A 44 25.86 -3.87 -7.91
C MET A 44 24.62 -4.63 -7.44
N ARG A 45 24.76 -5.94 -7.17
CA ARG A 45 23.67 -6.77 -6.64
C ARG A 45 23.17 -6.25 -5.29
N MET A 46 24.08 -5.79 -4.43
CA MET A 46 23.71 -5.22 -3.14
C MET A 46 23.02 -3.86 -3.28
N THR A 47 23.47 -3.01 -4.19
CA THR A 47 22.79 -1.73 -4.49
C THR A 47 21.38 -1.96 -5.02
N LEU A 48 21.21 -2.94 -5.91
CA LEU A 48 19.88 -3.33 -6.40
C LEU A 48 18.99 -3.85 -5.26
N ALA A 49 19.51 -4.76 -4.42
CA ALA A 49 18.76 -5.31 -3.29
C ALA A 49 18.34 -4.22 -2.27
N ARG A 50 19.20 -3.21 -2.04
CA ARG A 50 18.86 -2.05 -1.20
C ARG A 50 17.75 -1.21 -1.81
N HIS A 51 17.87 -0.90 -3.10
CA HIS A 51 16.84 -0.15 -3.82
C HIS A 51 15.50 -0.91 -3.80
N GLU A 52 15.49 -2.22 -4.03
CA GLU A 52 14.30 -3.06 -3.93
C GLU A 52 13.70 -3.06 -2.53
N ALA A 53 14.52 -3.14 -1.47
CA ALA A 53 14.06 -3.07 -0.09
C ALA A 53 13.44 -1.71 0.26
N GLN A 54 14.06 -0.61 -0.17
CA GLN A 54 13.50 0.74 -0.01
C GLN A 54 12.16 0.88 -0.74
N GLU A 55 12.10 0.44 -1.99
CA GLU A 55 10.88 0.47 -2.79
C GLU A 55 9.78 -0.43 -2.20
N PHE A 56 10.13 -1.56 -1.62
CA PHE A 56 9.21 -2.45 -0.91
C PHE A 56 8.64 -1.75 0.34
N GLN A 57 9.51 -1.22 1.21
CA GLN A 57 9.10 -0.53 2.44
C GLN A 57 8.21 0.68 2.13
N ARG A 58 8.56 1.45 1.09
CA ARG A 58 7.71 2.54 0.61
C ARG A 58 6.34 2.03 0.16
N ARG A 59 6.23 0.89 -0.56
CA ARG A 59 4.91 0.31 -0.93
C ARG A 59 4.10 -0.09 0.29
N GLU A 60 4.75 -0.68 1.29
CA GLU A 60 4.08 -1.09 2.52
C GLU A 60 3.47 0.10 3.26
N GLN A 61 4.12 1.26 3.21
CA GLN A 61 3.65 2.48 3.90
C GLN A 61 2.69 3.33 3.05
N GLN A 62 3.01 3.55 1.78
CA GLN A 62 2.37 4.54 0.91
C GLN A 62 1.43 3.92 -0.13
N GLY A 63 1.47 2.60 -0.29
CA GLY A 63 0.78 1.89 -1.37
C GLY A 63 1.52 1.90 -2.70
N LEU A 64 0.80 1.52 -3.75
CA LEU A 64 1.30 1.40 -5.14
C LEU A 64 1.12 2.69 -5.96
N GLY A 65 0.58 3.73 -5.34
CA GLY A 65 0.45 5.05 -5.97
C GLY A 65 1.81 5.70 -6.24
N ARG A 66 1.77 6.89 -6.84
CA ARG A 66 2.97 7.70 -7.02
C ARG A 66 3.65 7.97 -5.66
N PRO A 67 4.98 7.80 -5.57
CA PRO A 67 5.70 7.97 -4.31
C PRO A 67 5.68 9.43 -3.87
N ILE A 68 5.81 9.66 -2.56
CA ILE A 68 6.01 11.02 -2.06
C ILE A 68 7.38 11.53 -2.52
N ILE A 69 7.38 12.58 -3.34
CA ILE A 69 8.61 13.18 -3.88
C ILE A 69 9.00 14.36 -2.99
N SER A 70 10.14 14.22 -2.31
CA SER A 70 10.63 15.17 -1.30
C SER A 70 12.15 15.25 -1.31
N ALA A 71 12.69 16.43 -1.01
CA ALA A 71 14.12 16.66 -0.81
C ALA A 71 14.36 17.73 0.27
N GLU A 72 15.50 17.67 0.94
CA GLU A 72 16.02 18.80 1.72
C GLU A 72 16.97 19.61 0.86
N PHE A 73 16.79 20.92 0.85
CA PHE A 73 17.69 21.85 0.18
C PHE A 73 17.89 23.07 1.08
N HIS A 74 19.14 23.29 1.51
CA HIS A 74 19.46 24.20 2.60
C HIS A 74 18.65 23.89 3.87
N ASP A 75 17.93 24.86 4.40
CA ASP A 75 17.07 24.78 5.58
C ASP A 75 15.59 24.54 5.22
N HIS A 76 15.29 24.22 3.96
CA HIS A 76 13.94 23.99 3.48
C HIS A 76 13.70 22.53 3.11
N ARG A 77 12.53 22.03 3.48
CA ARG A 77 11.93 20.83 2.91
C ARG A 77 11.17 21.22 1.65
N ILE A 78 11.51 20.58 0.55
CA ILE A 78 10.88 20.75 -0.77
C ILE A 78 10.04 19.50 -1.08
N ILE A 79 8.79 19.68 -1.52
CA ILE A 79 7.86 18.59 -1.85
C ILE A 79 7.23 18.86 -3.21
N ALA A 80 7.23 17.85 -4.08
CA ALA A 80 6.60 17.93 -5.39
C ALA A 80 5.17 17.34 -5.35
N VAL A 81 4.21 18.10 -5.88
CA VAL A 81 2.82 17.67 -6.04
C VAL A 81 2.38 17.86 -7.48
N GLY A 82 2.36 16.76 -8.25
CA GLY A 82 2.12 16.83 -9.68
C GLY A 82 3.21 17.66 -10.35
N GLN A 83 2.84 18.82 -10.90
CA GLN A 83 3.76 19.76 -11.55
C GLN A 83 4.15 20.94 -10.64
N THR A 84 3.66 20.98 -9.39
CA THR A 84 3.88 22.10 -8.47
C THR A 84 4.90 21.73 -7.40
N MET A 85 5.82 22.65 -7.12
CA MET A 85 6.77 22.52 -6.00
C MET A 85 6.30 23.37 -4.82
N HIS A 86 6.31 22.77 -3.63
CA HIS A 86 6.03 23.44 -2.37
C HIS A 86 7.28 23.37 -1.48
N PHE A 87 7.51 24.40 -0.66
CA PHE A 87 8.66 24.42 0.24
C PHE A 87 8.35 25.11 1.56
N SER A 88 8.98 24.65 2.63
CA SER A 88 8.88 25.25 3.97
C SER A 88 10.04 24.80 4.84
N GLN A 89 10.49 25.66 5.76
CA GLN A 89 11.45 25.31 6.80
C GLN A 89 10.81 24.53 7.96
N LYS A 90 9.46 24.51 8.02
CA LYS A 90 8.71 23.90 9.13
C LYS A 90 8.35 22.44 8.91
N TRP A 91 8.47 21.92 7.68
CA TRP A 91 8.06 20.56 7.36
C TRP A 91 9.19 19.56 7.65
N LYS A 92 9.13 18.94 8.83
CA LYS A 92 10.06 17.88 9.24
C LYS A 92 9.53 16.49 8.93
N THR A 93 8.22 16.34 9.01
CA THR A 93 7.47 15.11 8.72
C THR A 93 6.48 15.34 7.58
N PHE A 94 5.96 14.26 7.01
CA PHE A 94 4.90 14.37 6.01
C PHE A 94 3.62 14.95 6.61
N HIS A 95 3.33 14.67 7.89
CA HIS A 95 2.18 15.26 8.60
C HIS A 95 2.29 16.78 8.73
N ASP A 96 3.49 17.33 8.93
CA ASP A 96 3.69 18.79 8.95
C ASP A 96 3.27 19.44 7.62
N PHE A 97 3.65 18.80 6.51
CA PHE A 97 3.23 19.25 5.19
C PHE A 97 1.72 19.10 4.99
N LEU A 98 1.16 17.94 5.34
CA LEU A 98 -0.27 17.69 5.21
C LEU A 98 -1.12 18.64 6.06
N ASN A 99 -0.60 19.13 7.19
CA ASN A 99 -1.29 20.14 7.98
C ASN A 99 -1.52 21.45 7.21
N ASP A 100 -0.52 21.89 6.43
CA ASP A 100 -0.59 23.11 5.63
C ASP A 100 -1.26 22.89 4.26
N TYR A 101 -1.20 21.67 3.73
CA TYR A 101 -1.54 21.38 2.34
C TYR A 101 -2.99 21.73 1.95
N PRO A 102 -4.04 21.40 2.73
CA PRO A 102 -5.41 21.83 2.44
C PRO A 102 -5.54 23.34 2.27
N LYS A 103 -4.90 24.13 3.14
CA LYS A 103 -4.92 25.60 3.04
C LYS A 103 -4.23 26.09 1.77
N ILE A 104 -3.09 25.49 1.41
CA ILE A 104 -2.36 25.81 0.17
C ILE A 104 -3.26 25.55 -1.05
N VAL A 105 -3.94 24.41 -1.08
CA VAL A 105 -4.74 23.99 -2.24
C VAL A 105 -6.08 24.72 -2.35
N LEU A 106 -6.75 24.98 -1.21
CA LEU A 106 -8.02 25.68 -1.19
C LEU A 106 -7.84 27.20 -1.33
N GLY A 107 -6.64 27.71 -1.06
CA GLY A 107 -6.27 29.11 -1.24
C GLY A 107 -6.52 29.93 0.03
N SER A 108 -5.56 30.81 0.32
CA SER A 108 -5.54 31.62 1.54
C SER A 108 -6.75 32.52 1.71
N GLU A 109 -7.26 33.12 0.64
CA GLU A 109 -8.43 34.00 0.69
C GLU A 109 -9.69 33.26 1.17
N TRP A 110 -9.96 32.08 0.59
CA TRP A 110 -11.07 31.23 1.03
C TRP A 110 -10.88 30.80 2.48
N TRP A 111 -9.67 30.39 2.86
CA TRP A 111 -9.38 29.96 4.23
C TRP A 111 -9.61 31.07 5.26
N ILE A 112 -9.16 32.29 4.97
CA ILE A 112 -9.35 33.46 5.84
C ILE A 112 -10.83 33.83 5.92
N SER A 113 -11.55 33.79 4.80
CA SER A 113 -12.99 34.04 4.77
C SER A 113 -13.76 33.07 5.67
N GLU A 114 -13.46 31.76 5.59
CA GLU A 114 -14.08 30.76 6.46
C GLU A 114 -13.67 30.94 7.93
N ALA A 115 -12.40 31.25 8.21
CA ALA A 115 -11.93 31.47 9.58
C ALA A 115 -12.63 32.66 10.27
N GLY A 116 -13.05 33.67 9.49
CA GLY A 116 -13.81 34.82 9.96
C GLY A 116 -15.27 34.53 10.31
N LYS A 117 -15.82 33.37 9.95
CA LYS A 117 -17.20 33.00 10.26
C LYS A 117 -17.37 32.51 11.70
N PRO A 118 -18.57 32.64 12.28
CA PRO A 118 -18.95 31.94 13.52
C PRO A 118 -18.74 30.42 13.41
N PRO A 119 -18.35 29.71 14.49
CA PRO A 119 -18.04 28.27 14.45
C PRO A 119 -19.09 27.39 13.76
N GLU A 120 -20.37 27.68 13.94
CA GLU A 120 -21.53 26.99 13.38
C GLU A 120 -21.73 27.21 11.87
N GLU A 121 -21.17 28.29 11.31
CA GLU A 121 -21.24 28.63 9.89
C GLU A 121 -19.96 28.26 9.12
N ARG A 122 -18.92 27.81 9.83
CA ARG A 122 -17.64 27.43 9.23
C ARG A 122 -17.79 26.19 8.37
N HIS A 123 -17.09 26.18 7.24
CA HIS A 123 -16.89 24.95 6.48
C HIS A 123 -16.25 23.85 7.35
N ARG A 124 -16.72 22.61 7.19
CA ARG A 124 -16.31 21.45 8.01
C ARG A 124 -14.80 21.23 8.07
N ILE A 125 -14.10 21.48 6.97
CA ILE A 125 -12.62 21.42 6.91
C ILE A 125 -11.99 22.36 7.97
N LEU A 126 -12.51 23.58 8.12
CA LEU A 126 -12.03 24.52 9.14
C LEU A 126 -12.43 24.07 10.55
N THR A 127 -13.60 23.48 10.73
CA THR A 127 -13.99 22.88 12.01
C THR A 127 -12.97 21.83 12.45
N TRP A 128 -12.58 20.92 11.54
CA TRP A 128 -11.55 19.92 11.85
C TRP A 128 -10.19 20.56 12.09
N ALA A 129 -9.76 21.49 11.24
CA ALA A 129 -8.46 22.16 11.38
C ALA A 129 -8.32 22.91 12.72
N VAL A 130 -9.38 23.62 13.14
CA VAL A 130 -9.42 24.33 14.43
C VAL A 130 -9.37 23.34 15.59
N ARG A 131 -10.17 22.26 15.54
CA ARG A 131 -10.13 21.22 16.60
C ARG A 131 -8.78 20.51 16.67
N CYS A 132 -8.13 20.24 15.53
CA CYS A 132 -6.76 19.71 15.49
C CYS A 132 -5.79 20.64 16.22
N TYR A 133 -5.86 21.94 15.94
CA TYR A 133 -5.01 22.95 16.57
C TYR A 133 -5.25 23.02 18.08
N GLU A 134 -6.51 23.03 18.52
CA GLU A 134 -6.87 23.04 19.94
C GLU A 134 -6.34 21.80 20.67
N HIS A 135 -6.52 20.61 20.10
CA HIS A 135 -5.98 19.36 20.67
C HIS A 135 -4.45 19.39 20.73
N SER A 136 -3.78 19.83 19.66
CA SER A 136 -2.32 19.91 19.61
C SER A 136 -1.78 20.89 20.65
N LYS A 137 -2.42 22.05 20.79
CA LYS A 137 -2.09 23.06 21.80
C LYS A 137 -2.26 22.50 23.22
N ALA A 138 -3.42 21.90 23.53
CA ALA A 138 -3.68 21.32 24.84
C ALA A 138 -2.69 20.19 25.18
N HIS A 139 -2.38 19.32 24.22
CA HIS A 139 -1.39 18.25 24.38
C HIS A 139 0.01 18.80 24.67
N MET A 140 0.43 19.84 23.93
CA MET A 140 1.71 20.51 24.14
C MET A 140 1.79 21.16 25.54
N GLU A 141 0.72 21.82 25.98
CA GLU A 141 0.65 22.45 27.31
C GLU A 141 0.70 21.41 28.44
N GLN A 142 0.16 20.21 28.24
CA GLN A 142 0.11 19.15 29.25
C GLN A 142 1.36 18.27 29.30
N LEU A 143 1.90 17.86 28.15
CA LEU A 143 2.93 16.83 28.05
C LEU A 143 4.26 17.36 27.49
N GLY A 144 4.30 18.61 27.03
CA GLY A 144 5.48 19.22 26.44
C GLY A 144 5.72 18.83 24.97
N THR A 145 6.78 19.38 24.40
CA THR A 145 7.13 19.17 22.98
C THR A 145 7.75 17.79 22.76
N GLY A 146 7.33 17.11 21.68
CA GLY A 146 7.95 15.85 21.24
C GLY A 146 7.30 14.58 21.80
N VAL A 147 6.27 14.70 22.65
CA VAL A 147 5.45 13.56 23.08
C VAL A 147 4.42 13.25 21.98
N PRO A 148 4.33 12.00 21.47
CA PRO A 148 3.36 11.64 20.45
C PRO A 148 1.92 11.94 20.89
N GLN A 149 1.14 12.55 20.01
CA GLN A 149 -0.27 12.86 20.24
C GLN A 149 -1.15 11.72 19.71
N PRO A 150 -2.20 11.29 20.44
CA PRO A 150 -3.15 10.32 19.94
C PRO A 150 -3.93 10.88 18.73
N MET A 151 -4.28 9.99 17.80
CA MET A 151 -5.07 10.33 16.61
C MET A 151 -6.55 10.48 17.00
N THR A 152 -6.97 11.69 17.35
CA THR A 152 -8.39 12.01 17.58
C THR A 152 -9.19 12.00 16.27
N GLY A 153 -10.52 11.90 16.33
CA GLY A 153 -11.38 11.95 15.14
C GLY A 153 -11.19 13.21 14.30
N ALA A 154 -10.93 14.36 14.92
CA ALA A 154 -10.61 15.61 14.21
C ALA A 154 -9.30 15.50 13.42
N ILE A 155 -8.25 14.98 14.06
CA ILE A 155 -6.93 14.80 13.42
C ILE A 155 -7.03 13.76 12.30
N GLY A 156 -7.71 12.64 12.55
CA GLY A 156 -7.98 11.61 11.54
C GLY A 156 -8.69 12.17 10.32
N ALA A 157 -9.83 12.85 10.51
CA ALA A 157 -10.61 13.42 9.42
C ALA A 157 -9.83 14.46 8.60
N TYR A 158 -9.12 15.37 9.29
CA TYR A 158 -8.34 16.43 8.63
C TYR A 158 -7.14 15.87 7.87
N MET A 159 -6.32 15.02 8.52
CA MET A 159 -5.13 14.43 7.90
C MET A 159 -5.50 13.50 6.75
N ARG A 160 -6.58 12.73 6.88
CA ARG A 160 -7.05 11.85 5.80
C ARG A 160 -7.51 12.65 4.61
N PHE A 161 -8.29 13.71 4.82
CA PHE A 161 -8.67 14.64 3.75
C PHE A 161 -7.44 15.25 3.06
N ALA A 162 -6.45 15.72 3.84
CA ALA A 162 -5.22 16.28 3.31
C ALA A 162 -4.45 15.27 2.46
N TYR A 163 -4.32 14.03 2.93
CA TYR A 163 -3.59 12.98 2.22
C TYR A 163 -4.32 12.49 0.97
N ASP A 164 -5.65 12.37 1.02
CA ASP A 164 -6.45 11.99 -0.15
C ASP A 164 -6.39 13.10 -1.22
N LEU A 165 -6.47 14.37 -0.82
CA LEU A 165 -6.30 15.52 -1.71
C LEU A 165 -4.89 15.56 -2.34
N TYR A 166 -3.85 15.30 -1.54
CA TYR A 166 -2.48 15.16 -2.02
C TYR A 166 -2.36 14.04 -3.04
N SER A 167 -2.85 12.84 -2.72
CA SER A 167 -2.75 11.64 -3.56
C SER A 167 -3.40 11.89 -4.92
N LEU A 168 -4.56 12.55 -4.93
CA LEU A 168 -5.28 12.92 -6.14
C LEU A 168 -4.48 13.93 -6.98
N LYS A 169 -4.15 15.10 -6.43
CA LYS A 169 -3.42 16.16 -7.16
C LYS A 169 -2.02 15.76 -7.60
N HIS A 170 -1.38 14.85 -6.87
CA HIS A 170 -0.07 14.33 -7.22
C HIS A 170 -0.15 13.34 -8.40
N SER A 171 -1.28 12.67 -8.60
CA SER A 171 -1.44 11.62 -9.61
C SER A 171 -2.11 12.09 -10.90
N ILE A 172 -3.09 12.99 -10.80
CA ILE A 172 -3.90 13.43 -11.94
C ILE A 172 -4.13 14.94 -11.90
N GLU A 173 -4.46 15.51 -13.07
CA GLU A 173 -4.92 16.88 -13.15
C GLU A 173 -6.33 17.01 -12.57
N VAL A 174 -6.47 17.76 -11.48
CA VAL A 174 -7.76 17.95 -10.81
C VAL A 174 -8.53 19.09 -11.44
N GLN A 175 -9.74 18.79 -11.90
CA GLN A 175 -10.64 19.78 -12.48
C GLN A 175 -11.03 20.86 -11.46
N LYS A 176 -11.14 22.11 -11.93
CA LYS A 176 -11.57 23.25 -11.09
C LYS A 176 -12.94 23.02 -10.44
N LEU A 177 -13.87 22.36 -11.15
CA LEU A 177 -15.21 22.06 -10.64
C LEU A 177 -15.19 21.21 -9.37
N LEU A 178 -14.32 20.20 -9.27
CA LEU A 178 -14.17 19.41 -8.05
C LEU A 178 -13.67 20.28 -6.89
N MET A 179 -12.70 21.16 -7.14
CA MET A 179 -12.21 22.10 -6.13
C MET A 179 -13.29 23.07 -5.65
N ASP A 180 -14.15 23.54 -6.55
CA ASP A 180 -15.27 24.42 -6.21
C ASP A 180 -16.33 23.67 -5.38
N ARG A 181 -16.60 22.38 -5.69
CA ARG A 181 -17.47 21.52 -4.87
C ARG A 181 -16.90 21.28 -3.47
N ILE A 182 -15.59 21.09 -3.33
CA ILE A 182 -14.92 20.94 -2.02
C ILE A 182 -15.11 22.18 -1.15
N LYS A 183 -15.09 23.38 -1.74
CA LYS A 183 -15.23 24.66 -1.02
C LYS A 183 -16.66 24.99 -0.63
N CYS A 184 -17.64 24.35 -1.28
CA CYS A 184 -19.06 24.59 -1.07
C CYS A 184 -19.61 23.64 0.02
N PRO A 185 -20.11 24.17 1.17
CA PRO A 185 -20.58 23.34 2.28
C PRO A 185 -21.60 22.26 1.88
N ASP A 186 -22.55 22.58 1.01
CA ASP A 186 -23.62 21.67 0.59
C ASP A 186 -23.12 20.53 -0.29
N ASN A 187 -22.08 20.79 -1.09
CA ASN A 187 -21.51 19.81 -2.03
C ASN A 187 -20.32 19.05 -1.44
N PHE A 188 -19.68 19.61 -0.40
CA PHE A 188 -18.48 19.06 0.22
C PHE A 188 -18.63 17.60 0.66
N PRO A 189 -19.73 17.15 1.30
CA PRO A 189 -19.83 15.76 1.74
C PRO A 189 -19.68 14.74 0.61
N GLY A 190 -20.28 15.00 -0.56
CA GLY A 190 -20.15 14.16 -1.74
C GLY A 190 -18.76 14.23 -2.36
N ALA A 191 -18.24 15.44 -2.59
CA ALA A 191 -16.92 15.67 -3.15
C ALA A 191 -15.79 15.07 -2.28
N LEU A 192 -15.91 15.16 -0.96
CA LEU A 192 -14.99 14.53 -0.02
C LEU A 192 -14.90 13.02 -0.26
N TYR A 193 -16.05 12.36 -0.42
CA TYR A 193 -16.07 10.92 -0.62
C TYR A 193 -15.56 10.51 -2.00
N GLU A 194 -15.85 11.29 -3.04
CA GLU A 194 -15.25 11.10 -4.37
C GLU A 194 -13.71 11.10 -4.30
N ILE A 195 -13.12 12.06 -3.59
CA ILE A 195 -11.66 12.17 -3.42
C ILE A 195 -11.11 11.00 -2.59
N ARG A 196 -11.82 10.59 -1.54
CA ARG A 196 -11.43 9.45 -0.70
C ARG A 196 -11.38 8.16 -1.51
N VAL A 197 -12.38 7.91 -2.36
CA VAL A 197 -12.43 6.74 -3.26
C VAL A 197 -11.31 6.81 -4.30
N ALA A 198 -11.13 7.96 -4.95
CA ALA A 198 -10.07 8.15 -5.94
C ALA A 198 -8.68 7.90 -5.33
N ALA A 199 -8.40 8.46 -4.16
CA ALA A 199 -7.14 8.26 -3.46
C ALA A 199 -6.92 6.79 -3.02
N ALA A 200 -7.98 6.09 -2.61
CA ALA A 200 -7.91 4.66 -2.29
C ALA A 200 -7.52 3.81 -3.51
N LEU A 201 -8.12 4.07 -4.67
CA LEU A 201 -7.78 3.40 -5.93
C LEU A 201 -6.34 3.69 -6.36
N LEU A 202 -5.90 4.95 -6.29
CA LEU A 202 -4.52 5.32 -6.61
C LEU A 202 -3.51 4.58 -5.72
N ARG A 203 -3.74 4.52 -4.40
CA ARG A 203 -2.89 3.77 -3.46
C ARG A 203 -2.94 2.26 -3.70
N ALA A 204 -4.04 1.73 -4.25
CA ALA A 204 -4.15 0.34 -4.66
C ALA A 204 -3.50 0.02 -6.02
N GLY A 205 -2.94 1.01 -6.72
CA GLY A 205 -2.25 0.80 -7.99
C GLY A 205 -3.15 0.94 -9.21
N PHE A 206 -4.30 1.59 -9.10
CA PHE A 206 -5.12 1.95 -10.24
C PHE A 206 -4.66 3.29 -10.83
N SER A 207 -4.73 3.41 -12.15
CA SER A 207 -4.73 4.70 -12.83
C SER A 207 -6.17 5.21 -12.98
N LEU A 208 -6.39 6.52 -12.88
CA LEU A 208 -7.71 7.13 -12.99
C LEU A 208 -7.83 8.04 -14.21
N GLN A 209 -8.95 7.93 -14.91
CA GLN A 209 -9.40 8.88 -15.92
C GLN A 209 -10.69 9.55 -15.45
N LEU A 210 -10.61 10.85 -15.16
CA LEU A 210 -11.79 11.67 -14.87
C LEU A 210 -12.65 11.79 -16.12
N GLN A 211 -13.96 11.70 -15.94
CA GLN A 211 -14.90 11.99 -17.02
C GLN A 211 -15.16 13.50 -17.12
N ASP A 212 -15.57 13.95 -18.30
CA ASP A 212 -15.90 15.37 -18.52
C ASP A 212 -17.27 15.68 -17.91
N GLU A 213 -17.27 16.27 -16.70
CA GLU A 213 -18.50 16.67 -16.00
C GLU A 213 -19.23 17.84 -16.69
N THR A 214 -18.63 18.50 -17.68
CA THR A 214 -19.26 19.60 -18.42
C THR A 214 -20.17 19.10 -19.54
N ASP A 215 -19.98 17.86 -20.00
CA ASP A 215 -20.86 17.25 -20.98
C ASP A 215 -22.18 16.81 -20.34
N ARG A 216 -23.25 17.55 -20.64
CA ARG A 216 -24.61 17.26 -20.17
C ARG A 216 -25.40 16.34 -21.11
N ARG A 217 -24.81 15.92 -22.23
CA ARG A 217 -25.49 15.07 -23.23
C ARG A 217 -25.61 13.61 -22.76
N THR A 218 -24.71 13.17 -21.88
CA THR A 218 -24.75 11.84 -21.30
C THR A 218 -24.57 11.87 -19.79
N THR A 219 -24.97 10.79 -19.13
CA THR A 219 -24.65 10.61 -17.70
C THR A 219 -23.26 9.97 -17.59
N HIS A 220 -22.37 10.64 -16.87
CA HIS A 220 -20.99 10.20 -16.69
C HIS A 220 -20.80 9.58 -15.32
N VAL A 221 -19.97 8.54 -15.28
CA VAL A 221 -19.48 8.03 -14.00
C VAL A 221 -18.41 8.95 -13.41
N GLU A 222 -18.15 8.87 -12.10
CA GLU A 222 -17.17 9.77 -11.46
C GLU A 222 -15.77 9.62 -12.09
N PHE A 223 -15.32 8.38 -12.31
CA PHE A 223 -14.08 8.10 -13.05
C PHE A 223 -14.03 6.66 -13.58
N ILE A 224 -13.17 6.47 -14.58
CA ILE A 224 -12.75 5.14 -15.05
C ILE A 224 -11.44 4.79 -14.35
N ALA A 225 -11.41 3.64 -13.68
CA ALA A 225 -10.25 3.14 -12.96
C ALA A 225 -9.70 1.90 -13.68
N THR A 226 -8.39 1.89 -13.92
CA THR A 226 -7.69 0.75 -14.54
C THR A 226 -6.64 0.21 -13.59
N ASP A 227 -6.74 -1.05 -13.19
CA ASP A 227 -5.71 -1.73 -12.41
C ASP A 227 -4.45 -1.86 -13.26
N THR A 228 -3.36 -1.21 -12.86
CA THR A 228 -2.15 -1.14 -13.70
C THR A 228 -1.44 -2.49 -13.84
N LYS A 229 -1.70 -3.42 -12.93
CA LYS A 229 -1.09 -4.76 -12.93
C LYS A 229 -1.78 -5.70 -13.92
N SER A 230 -3.10 -5.80 -13.87
CA SER A 230 -3.89 -6.73 -14.70
C SER A 230 -4.48 -6.10 -15.96
N GLY A 231 -4.58 -4.77 -16.01
CA GLY A 231 -5.31 -4.06 -17.06
C GLY A 231 -6.83 -4.10 -16.89
N ALA A 232 -7.36 -4.62 -15.78
CA ALA A 232 -8.80 -4.64 -15.52
C ALA A 232 -9.36 -3.21 -15.37
N ILE A 233 -10.46 -2.92 -16.07
CA ILE A 233 -11.07 -1.59 -16.13
C ILE A 233 -12.42 -1.61 -15.41
N TYR A 234 -12.70 -0.58 -14.62
CA TYR A 234 -13.94 -0.41 -13.88
C TYR A 234 -14.49 1.01 -14.05
N ALA A 235 -15.81 1.10 -14.24
CA ALA A 235 -16.53 2.36 -14.12
C ALA A 235 -16.93 2.57 -12.66
N VAL A 236 -16.44 3.64 -12.07
CA VAL A 236 -16.53 3.86 -10.62
C VAL A 236 -17.54 4.95 -10.27
N GLU A 237 -18.35 4.65 -9.26
CA GLU A 237 -19.29 5.59 -8.64
C GLU A 237 -19.01 5.74 -7.15
N ALA A 238 -18.97 6.98 -6.67
CA ALA A 238 -18.91 7.27 -5.24
C ALA A 238 -20.26 7.86 -4.80
N LYS A 239 -20.82 7.32 -3.71
CA LYS A 239 -22.06 7.80 -3.11
C LYS A 239 -21.91 7.89 -1.60
N ARG A 240 -22.44 8.95 -1.02
CA ARG A 240 -22.45 9.15 0.43
C ARG A 240 -23.89 9.22 0.93
N ARG A 241 -24.17 8.62 2.09
CA ARG A 241 -25.45 8.79 2.78
C ARG A 241 -25.56 10.22 3.31
N GLU A 242 -26.68 10.85 3.01
CA GLU A 242 -27.09 12.10 3.61
C GLU A 242 -28.39 11.92 4.39
N GLY A 243 -28.38 12.35 5.65
CA GLY A 243 -29.50 12.27 6.58
C GLY A 243 -29.69 10.91 7.28
N ALA A 244 -30.75 10.84 8.09
CA ALA A 244 -30.96 9.76 9.06
C ALA A 244 -31.21 8.36 8.46
N ARG A 245 -31.58 8.22 7.18
CA ARG A 245 -31.85 6.92 6.54
C ARG A 245 -30.87 6.62 5.43
N MET A 246 -30.38 5.38 5.39
CA MET A 246 -29.54 4.89 4.29
C MET A 246 -30.40 4.58 3.06
N LYS A 247 -30.40 5.47 2.07
CA LYS A 247 -31.20 5.34 0.84
C LYS A 247 -30.48 4.49 -0.22
N ILE A 248 -30.02 3.29 0.14
CA ILE A 248 -29.21 2.41 -0.73
C ILE A 248 -29.86 2.18 -2.09
N ASN A 249 -31.17 1.85 -2.14
CA ASN A 249 -31.86 1.58 -3.40
C ASN A 249 -31.76 2.78 -4.37
N ARG A 250 -31.92 4.01 -3.86
CA ARG A 250 -31.80 5.23 -4.65
C ARG A 250 -30.35 5.50 -5.09
N GLN A 251 -29.39 5.29 -4.20
CA GLN A 251 -27.96 5.48 -4.51
C GLN A 251 -27.50 4.48 -5.58
N MET A 252 -27.84 3.20 -5.41
CA MET A 252 -27.55 2.12 -6.35
C MET A 252 -28.21 2.35 -7.70
N ASN A 253 -29.50 2.67 -7.74
CA ASN A 253 -30.20 2.96 -8.99
C ASN A 253 -29.55 4.13 -9.74
N ARG A 254 -29.21 5.23 -9.04
CA ARG A 254 -28.55 6.39 -9.64
C ARG A 254 -27.14 6.07 -10.15
N ALA A 255 -26.38 5.27 -9.42
CA ALA A 255 -25.03 4.87 -9.81
C ALA A 255 -25.06 3.94 -11.03
N LEU A 256 -25.87 2.89 -10.98
CA LEU A 256 -25.88 1.82 -11.99
C LEU A 256 -26.71 2.14 -13.24
N SER A 257 -27.57 3.17 -13.21
CA SER A 257 -28.28 3.64 -14.41
C SER A 257 -27.42 4.53 -15.31
N LYS A 258 -26.22 4.95 -14.87
CA LYS A 258 -25.30 5.75 -15.69
C LYS A 258 -24.74 4.90 -16.82
N LYS A 259 -24.65 5.46 -18.03
CA LYS A 259 -24.13 4.73 -19.20
C LYS A 259 -22.64 4.41 -19.03
N SER A 260 -22.26 3.16 -19.29
CA SER A 260 -20.86 2.73 -19.44
C SER A 260 -20.81 1.26 -19.85
N ASP A 261 -19.79 0.93 -20.63
CA ASP A 261 -19.54 -0.41 -21.16
C ASP A 261 -18.58 -1.24 -20.27
N HIS A 262 -18.10 -0.66 -19.16
CA HIS A 262 -17.18 -1.30 -18.23
C HIS A 262 -17.90 -1.92 -17.01
N PRO A 263 -17.33 -2.97 -16.39
CA PRO A 263 -17.76 -3.49 -15.10
C PRO A 263 -17.91 -2.39 -14.04
N ARG A 264 -18.91 -2.53 -13.16
CA ARG A 264 -19.27 -1.46 -12.20
C ARG A 264 -18.63 -1.66 -10.86
N MET A 265 -18.10 -0.57 -10.30
CA MET A 265 -17.65 -0.50 -8.92
C MET A 265 -18.34 0.68 -8.23
N VAL A 266 -19.17 0.39 -7.23
CA VAL A 266 -19.95 1.41 -6.51
C VAL A 266 -19.49 1.47 -5.07
N PHE A 267 -19.03 2.65 -4.65
CA PHE A 267 -18.65 2.95 -3.29
C PHE A 267 -19.79 3.64 -2.57
N ILE A 268 -20.09 3.20 -1.35
CA ILE A 268 -21.12 3.79 -0.50
C ILE A 268 -20.54 4.12 0.88
N ASP A 269 -20.45 5.41 1.21
CA ASP A 269 -20.18 5.85 2.58
C ASP A 269 -21.47 5.79 3.40
N THR A 270 -21.41 5.01 4.48
CA THR A 270 -22.49 4.92 5.46
C THR A 270 -22.76 6.23 6.19
N ASN A 271 -21.77 7.12 6.29
CA ASN A 271 -21.81 8.39 7.01
C ASN A 271 -22.55 8.26 8.36
N ASP A 272 -22.18 7.26 9.15
CA ASP A 272 -22.87 6.90 10.40
C ASP A 272 -21.95 7.09 11.61
N GLY A 273 -22.47 7.73 12.66
CA GLY A 273 -21.76 7.94 13.92
C GLY A 273 -22.00 6.83 14.95
N ARG A 274 -22.89 5.87 14.69
CA ARG A 274 -23.16 4.79 15.65
C ARG A 274 -21.97 3.84 15.75
N LEU A 275 -21.46 3.66 16.96
CA LEU A 275 -20.30 2.81 17.25
C LEU A 275 -20.72 1.38 17.64
N GLU A 276 -22.02 1.15 17.79
CA GLU A 276 -22.56 -0.16 18.17
C GLU A 276 -22.33 -1.20 17.07
N LEU A 277 -22.04 -2.42 17.49
CA LEU A 277 -22.02 -3.57 16.61
C LEU A 277 -23.44 -4.02 16.27
N GLY A 278 -23.59 -4.65 15.10
CA GLY A 278 -24.83 -5.33 14.75
C GLY A 278 -25.14 -6.45 15.75
N ARG A 279 -26.43 -6.68 16.01
CA ARG A 279 -26.87 -7.72 16.96
C ARG A 279 -26.31 -9.09 16.54
N GLY A 280 -25.42 -9.65 17.37
CA GLY A 280 -24.80 -10.96 17.12
C GLY A 280 -23.83 -10.98 15.95
N GLN A 281 -23.34 -9.81 15.49
CA GLN A 281 -22.42 -9.66 14.38
C GLN A 281 -21.16 -8.92 14.84
N PRO A 282 -19.97 -9.25 14.31
CA PRO A 282 -18.73 -8.54 14.63
C PRO A 282 -18.61 -7.19 13.91
N ASN A 283 -19.50 -6.89 12.97
CA ASN A 283 -19.46 -5.68 12.15
C ASN A 283 -20.27 -4.53 12.77
N PRO A 284 -19.87 -3.26 12.56
CA PRO A 284 -20.67 -2.08 12.92
C PRO A 284 -22.10 -2.15 12.39
N VAL A 285 -23.06 -1.64 13.16
CA VAL A 285 -24.50 -1.69 12.83
C VAL A 285 -24.79 -1.13 11.43
N ALA A 286 -24.08 -0.07 11.03
CA ALA A 286 -24.26 0.56 9.73
C ALA A 286 -23.90 -0.36 8.55
N LEU A 287 -22.86 -1.19 8.70
CA LEU A 287 -22.49 -2.16 7.66
C LEU A 287 -23.46 -3.33 7.59
N VAL A 288 -23.96 -3.79 8.74
CA VAL A 288 -25.00 -4.84 8.80
C VAL A 288 -26.31 -4.34 8.19
N GLU A 289 -26.70 -3.09 8.45
CA GLU A 289 -27.85 -2.45 7.79
C GLU A 289 -27.64 -2.37 6.27
N ALA A 290 -26.44 -1.96 5.82
CA ALA A 290 -26.12 -1.86 4.40
C ALA A 290 -26.20 -3.22 3.68
N GLU A 291 -25.62 -4.26 4.26
CA GLU A 291 -25.69 -5.63 3.73
C GLU A 291 -27.14 -6.10 3.55
N ASN A 292 -27.96 -5.92 4.58
CA ASN A 292 -29.38 -6.30 4.54
C ASN A 292 -30.15 -5.53 3.47
N LEU A 293 -29.91 -4.22 3.34
CA LEU A 293 -30.55 -3.40 2.32
C LEU A 293 -30.13 -3.80 0.90
N LEU A 294 -28.85 -4.11 0.67
CA LEU A 294 -28.36 -4.58 -0.63
C LEU A 294 -28.99 -5.92 -1.02
N LYS A 295 -29.01 -6.87 -0.08
CA LYS A 295 -29.63 -8.19 -0.25
C LYS A 295 -31.13 -8.10 -0.58
N LEU A 296 -31.85 -7.18 0.07
CA LEU A 296 -33.26 -6.94 -0.24
C LEU A 296 -33.42 -6.28 -1.60
N TYR A 297 -32.57 -5.31 -1.94
CA TYR A 297 -32.68 -4.58 -3.20
C TYR A 297 -32.38 -5.45 -4.42
N GLU A 298 -31.46 -6.39 -4.31
CA GLU A 298 -31.16 -7.35 -5.39
C GLU A 298 -32.39 -8.21 -5.77
N ARG A 299 -33.33 -8.41 -4.84
CA ARG A 299 -34.59 -9.12 -5.04
C ARG A 299 -35.73 -8.20 -5.52
N ASP A 300 -35.56 -6.89 -5.41
CA ASP A 300 -36.54 -5.91 -5.85
C ASP A 300 -36.66 -5.93 -7.39
N PRO A 301 -37.87 -5.79 -7.97
CA PRO A 301 -38.06 -5.77 -9.42
C PRO A 301 -37.24 -4.69 -10.17
N ASN A 302 -36.90 -3.58 -9.51
CA ASN A 302 -36.02 -2.58 -10.11
C ASN A 302 -34.55 -2.96 -9.98
N GLY A 303 -34.15 -3.54 -8.84
CA GLY A 303 -32.78 -3.99 -8.62
C GLY A 303 -32.37 -5.14 -9.54
N GLN A 304 -33.30 -6.04 -9.86
CA GLN A 304 -33.09 -7.14 -10.83
C GLN A 304 -32.76 -6.67 -12.26
N LYS A 305 -33.12 -5.42 -12.61
CA LYS A 305 -32.85 -4.84 -13.93
C LYS A 305 -31.50 -4.12 -14.01
N LEU A 306 -30.84 -3.90 -12.87
CA LEU A 306 -29.55 -3.20 -12.82
C LEU A 306 -28.41 -4.17 -13.14
N PRO A 307 -27.30 -3.69 -13.75
CA PRO A 307 -26.14 -4.51 -14.07
C PRO A 307 -25.42 -5.05 -12.83
N GLU A 308 -24.56 -6.04 -13.05
CA GLU A 308 -23.61 -6.54 -12.06
C GLU A 308 -22.68 -5.43 -11.55
N ALA A 309 -22.38 -5.45 -10.25
CA ALA A 309 -21.50 -4.46 -9.63
C ALA A 309 -20.77 -5.00 -8.39
N TYR A 310 -19.53 -4.56 -8.22
CA TYR A 310 -18.84 -4.62 -6.94
C TYR A 310 -19.32 -3.45 -6.09
N VAL A 311 -20.01 -3.72 -4.98
CA VAL A 311 -20.47 -2.68 -4.06
C VAL A 311 -19.57 -2.70 -2.81
N ILE A 312 -18.84 -1.62 -2.61
CA ILE A 312 -17.92 -1.46 -1.47
C ILE A 312 -18.53 -0.42 -0.53
N VAL A 313 -18.93 -0.85 0.67
CA VAL A 313 -19.52 0.04 1.67
C VAL A 313 -18.46 0.36 2.73
N THR A 314 -18.26 1.64 3.02
CA THR A 314 -17.27 2.13 3.99
C THR A 314 -17.93 2.70 5.24
N PHE A 315 -17.40 2.36 6.40
CA PHE A 315 -17.80 2.92 7.69
C PHE A 315 -16.61 3.63 8.34
N ASP A 316 -16.74 4.95 8.49
CA ASP A 316 -15.74 5.86 9.07
C ASP A 316 -16.42 6.90 9.98
N PRO A 317 -16.41 6.71 11.31
CA PRO A 317 -17.19 7.56 12.24
C PRO A 317 -16.43 8.81 12.71
N GLU A 318 -15.18 9.02 12.29
CA GLU A 318 -14.29 10.13 12.71
C GLU A 318 -14.97 11.51 12.62
N GLU A 319 -15.71 11.74 11.54
CA GLU A 319 -16.40 13.00 11.28
C GLU A 319 -17.53 13.32 12.27
N HIS A 320 -18.00 12.32 13.02
CA HIS A 320 -19.06 12.43 14.04
C HIS A 320 -18.50 12.46 15.47
N HIS A 321 -17.23 12.08 15.67
CA HIS A 321 -16.60 11.93 16.99
C HIS A 321 -15.23 12.60 17.02
N LEU A 322 -15.22 13.92 16.86
CA LEU A 322 -13.99 14.71 16.67
C LEU A 322 -12.98 14.58 17.83
N ASP A 323 -13.46 14.34 19.04
CA ASP A 323 -12.62 14.30 20.25
C ASP A 323 -12.28 12.86 20.68
N ALA A 324 -12.91 11.86 20.08
CA ALA A 324 -12.67 10.45 20.40
C ALA A 324 -11.37 9.95 19.77
N ILE A 325 -10.77 8.96 20.42
CA ILE A 325 -9.61 8.21 19.95
C ILE A 325 -10.02 6.75 19.67
N ASP A 326 -9.16 5.99 19.01
CA ASP A 326 -9.35 4.55 18.77
C ASP A 326 -10.69 4.19 18.12
N LEU A 327 -11.15 5.05 17.21
CA LEU A 327 -12.41 4.87 16.51
C LEU A 327 -12.35 3.67 15.56
N PRO A 328 -13.40 2.82 15.55
CA PRO A 328 -13.46 1.68 14.63
C PRO A 328 -13.66 2.16 13.20
N SER A 329 -13.21 1.35 12.26
CA SER A 329 -13.55 1.50 10.84
C SER A 329 -13.92 0.16 10.24
N GLY A 330 -14.64 0.18 9.12
CA GLY A 330 -15.11 -1.06 8.51
C GLY A 330 -15.32 -0.95 7.01
N LEU A 331 -15.23 -2.11 6.37
CA LEU A 331 -15.47 -2.31 4.95
C LEU A 331 -16.38 -3.51 4.75
N LEU A 332 -17.33 -3.38 3.84
CA LEU A 332 -18.16 -4.47 3.33
C LEU A 332 -17.99 -4.54 1.81
N LEU A 333 -17.70 -5.73 1.29
CA LEU A 333 -17.83 -6.04 -0.12
C LEU A 333 -19.12 -6.84 -0.33
N TRP A 334 -19.99 -6.33 -1.19
CA TRP A 334 -21.17 -7.05 -1.68
C TRP A 334 -21.13 -7.15 -3.19
N GLY A 335 -21.21 -8.38 -3.71
CA GLY A 335 -21.28 -8.62 -5.15
C GLY A 335 -22.70 -8.53 -5.66
N PHE A 336 -23.16 -7.34 -6.07
CA PHE A 336 -24.51 -7.16 -6.60
C PHE A 336 -24.64 -7.89 -7.94
N HIS A 337 -25.49 -8.93 -7.98
CA HIS A 337 -25.60 -9.94 -9.04
C HIS A 337 -24.35 -10.81 -9.29
N LEU A 338 -23.31 -10.69 -8.44
CA LEU A 338 -22.09 -11.51 -8.48
C LEU A 338 -22.14 -12.58 -7.39
N LYS A 339 -22.82 -13.69 -7.71
CA LYS A 339 -23.22 -14.73 -6.73
C LYS A 339 -22.07 -15.38 -5.98
N ASP A 340 -20.89 -15.48 -6.60
CA ASP A 340 -19.70 -16.08 -6.01
C ASP A 340 -19.07 -15.20 -4.92
N LEU A 341 -19.38 -13.90 -4.88
CA LEU A 341 -19.00 -13.00 -3.79
C LEU A 341 -19.97 -13.04 -2.61
N HIS A 342 -21.15 -13.64 -2.74
CA HIS A 342 -22.10 -13.73 -1.63
C HIS A 342 -21.60 -14.66 -0.50
N PRO A 343 -21.93 -14.36 0.76
CA PRO A 343 -21.69 -15.26 1.88
C PRO A 343 -22.31 -16.64 1.62
N GLY A 344 -21.58 -17.71 1.94
CA GLY A 344 -22.01 -19.09 1.73
C GLY A 344 -20.89 -20.08 1.95
N LEU A 345 -21.25 -21.36 2.12
CA LEU A 345 -20.26 -22.43 2.27
C LEU A 345 -19.45 -22.57 0.96
N LYS A 346 -18.15 -22.30 1.06
CA LYS A 346 -17.18 -22.47 -0.01
C LYS A 346 -16.03 -23.31 0.50
N ASN A 347 -15.66 -24.35 -0.22
CA ASN A 347 -14.41 -25.07 0.07
C ASN A 347 -13.20 -24.16 -0.24
N LEU A 348 -12.03 -24.53 0.27
CA LEU A 348 -10.84 -23.69 0.16
C LEU A 348 -10.45 -23.39 -1.30
N LEU A 349 -10.55 -24.39 -2.19
CA LEU A 349 -10.27 -24.21 -3.61
C LEU A 349 -11.23 -23.21 -4.27
N GLN A 350 -12.53 -23.26 -3.92
CA GLN A 350 -13.51 -22.27 -4.38
C GLN A 350 -13.16 -20.87 -3.88
N GLN A 351 -12.73 -20.72 -2.61
CA GLN A 351 -12.31 -19.43 -2.08
C GLN A 351 -11.09 -18.87 -2.84
N VAL A 352 -10.09 -19.71 -3.15
CA VAL A 352 -8.92 -19.34 -3.95
C VAL A 352 -9.34 -18.88 -5.36
N LYS A 353 -10.21 -19.65 -6.03
CA LYS A 353 -10.70 -19.30 -7.38
C LYS A 353 -11.47 -17.99 -7.39
N VAL A 354 -12.30 -17.73 -6.37
CA VAL A 354 -12.99 -16.44 -6.20
C VAL A 354 -11.97 -15.31 -5.99
N ARG A 355 -10.97 -15.50 -5.11
CA ARG A 355 -9.93 -14.50 -4.84
C ARG A 355 -9.14 -14.15 -6.11
N ARG A 356 -8.79 -15.14 -6.95
CA ARG A 356 -8.10 -14.92 -8.22
C ARG A 356 -8.96 -14.19 -9.24
N ARG A 357 -10.22 -14.61 -9.41
CA ARG A 357 -11.17 -14.00 -10.35
C ARG A 357 -11.39 -12.51 -10.07
N HIS A 358 -11.44 -12.14 -8.80
CA HIS A 358 -11.66 -10.75 -8.37
C HIS A 358 -10.39 -10.12 -7.77
N ALA A 359 -9.21 -10.59 -8.17
CA ALA A 359 -7.93 -10.17 -7.57
C ALA A 359 -7.74 -8.65 -7.50
N PRO A 360 -8.07 -7.84 -8.53
CA PRO A 360 -7.95 -6.38 -8.44
C PRO A 360 -8.81 -5.77 -7.32
N VAL A 361 -10.01 -6.32 -7.09
CA VAL A 361 -10.94 -5.84 -6.06
C VAL A 361 -10.48 -6.25 -4.66
N PHE A 362 -10.00 -7.49 -4.49
CA PHE A 362 -9.43 -7.92 -3.21
C PHE A 362 -8.15 -7.15 -2.86
N ALA A 363 -7.26 -6.91 -3.83
CA ALA A 363 -6.08 -6.08 -3.64
C ALA A 363 -6.43 -4.63 -3.26
N LEU A 364 -7.51 -4.08 -3.84
CA LEU A 364 -8.04 -2.79 -3.44
C LEU A 364 -8.52 -2.78 -1.99
N LEU A 365 -9.29 -3.77 -1.55
CA LEU A 365 -9.76 -3.86 -0.16
C LEU A 365 -8.59 -4.00 0.83
N GLU A 366 -7.61 -4.83 0.51
CA GLU A 366 -6.38 -4.96 1.32
C GLU A 366 -5.65 -3.61 1.41
N SER A 367 -5.49 -2.90 0.28
CA SER A 367 -4.90 -1.56 0.23
C SER A 367 -5.69 -0.55 1.05
N MET A 368 -7.03 -0.58 1.02
CA MET A 368 -7.89 0.30 1.81
C MET A 368 -7.71 0.09 3.32
N GLN A 369 -7.54 -1.15 3.77
CA GLN A 369 -7.28 -1.47 5.16
C GLN A 369 -5.85 -1.07 5.56
N LYS A 370 -4.86 -1.48 4.77
CA LYS A 370 -3.43 -1.30 5.05
C LYS A 370 -2.99 0.15 4.98
N HIS A 371 -3.35 0.85 3.90
CA HIS A 371 -2.96 2.23 3.62
C HIS A 371 -4.01 3.23 4.13
N ARG A 372 -4.79 2.85 5.16
CA ARG A 372 -5.56 3.79 5.97
C ARG A 372 -4.62 4.68 6.78
N ARG A 373 -3.58 4.08 7.36
CA ARG A 373 -2.55 4.80 8.12
C ARG A 373 -1.80 5.77 7.19
N ILE A 374 -1.65 7.00 7.66
CA ILE A 374 -0.98 8.07 6.91
C ILE A 374 0.51 8.00 7.20
N PRO A 375 1.38 7.92 6.16
CA PRO A 375 2.83 7.90 6.36
C PRO A 375 3.30 9.10 7.17
N THR A 376 4.18 8.87 8.14
CA THR A 376 4.81 9.96 8.92
C THR A 376 6.07 10.48 8.21
N THR A 377 6.79 9.60 7.50
CA THR A 377 8.01 9.91 6.74
C THR A 377 7.72 10.13 5.26
N PHE A 378 8.67 10.75 4.55
CA PHE A 378 8.52 11.07 3.13
C PHE A 378 8.94 9.91 2.22
N ASP A 379 10.06 9.27 2.51
CA ASP A 379 10.73 8.29 1.65
C ASP A 379 10.52 6.84 2.10
N GLY A 380 9.60 6.64 3.05
CA GLY A 380 9.35 5.34 3.63
C GLY A 380 10.33 4.96 4.72
N GLU A 381 11.17 5.85 5.25
CA GLU A 381 11.99 5.57 6.44
C GLU A 381 11.14 5.21 7.67
N ALA A 382 11.74 4.51 8.64
CA ALA A 382 11.05 4.19 9.89
C ALA A 382 10.82 5.47 10.70
N GLU A 383 9.70 5.55 11.43
CA GLU A 383 9.31 6.75 12.17
C GLU A 383 10.34 7.11 13.24
N SER A 384 10.99 6.10 13.82
CA SER A 384 12.08 6.26 14.80
C SER A 384 13.32 6.98 14.26
N PHE A 385 13.46 7.09 12.94
CA PHE A 385 14.58 7.79 12.28
C PHE A 385 14.17 9.14 11.67
N SER A 386 12.91 9.55 11.83
CA SER A 386 12.43 10.85 11.36
C SER A 386 13.13 12.00 12.13
N GLY A 387 13.83 12.88 11.40
CA GLY A 387 14.51 14.05 11.98
C GLY A 387 16.05 14.08 11.96
N GLY A 388 16.74 13.10 11.35
CA GLY A 388 18.16 13.24 10.99
C GLY A 388 19.05 11.99 11.14
N ILE A 389 19.82 11.71 10.07
CA ILE A 389 21.04 10.86 9.92
C ILE A 389 21.21 9.64 10.83
N ARG A 390 20.18 8.83 11.06
CA ARG A 390 20.40 7.46 11.57
C ARG A 390 19.90 6.45 10.55
N LYS A 391 20.74 6.22 9.53
CA LYS A 391 20.60 5.03 8.70
C LYS A 391 20.85 3.79 9.58
N PRO A 392 20.16 2.67 9.32
CA PRO A 392 20.43 1.42 10.02
C PRO A 392 21.92 1.10 9.95
N ARG A 393 22.57 0.93 11.11
CA ARG A 393 24.01 0.67 11.22
C ARG A 393 24.39 -0.67 10.59
N LEU A 394 23.45 -1.62 10.58
CA LEU A 394 23.62 -2.98 10.08
C LEU A 394 22.88 -3.14 8.75
N GLN A 395 23.63 -3.34 7.68
CA GLN A 395 23.06 -3.69 6.38
C GLN A 395 23.69 -4.98 5.84
N VAL A 396 22.88 -5.83 5.22
CA VAL A 396 23.41 -6.95 4.44
C VAL A 396 24.32 -6.40 3.34
N GLY A 397 25.44 -7.07 3.11
CA GLY A 397 26.50 -6.70 2.19
C GLY A 397 27.40 -5.55 2.67
N GLN A 398 27.20 -5.02 3.87
CA GLN A 398 28.10 -4.02 4.46
C GLN A 398 29.30 -4.71 5.12
N LYS A 399 30.49 -4.11 4.97
CA LYS A 399 31.66 -4.47 5.76
C LYS A 399 31.62 -3.75 7.11
N ILE A 400 31.79 -4.50 8.19
CA ILE A 400 31.86 -3.97 9.55
C ILE A 400 32.97 -4.67 10.33
N GLU A 401 33.49 -4.01 11.37
CA GLU A 401 34.37 -4.64 12.34
C GLU A 401 33.55 -5.47 13.32
N VAL A 402 33.88 -6.76 13.43
CA VAL A 402 33.23 -7.73 14.31
C VAL A 402 34.27 -8.63 14.98
N PRO A 403 33.99 -9.17 16.18
CA PRO A 403 34.83 -10.18 16.78
C PRO A 403 34.80 -11.45 15.92
N GLY A 404 35.96 -11.82 15.37
CA GLY A 404 36.14 -13.08 14.65
C GLY A 404 36.14 -14.30 15.58
N PRO A 405 36.25 -15.53 15.04
CA PRO A 405 36.20 -16.77 15.82
C PRO A 405 37.23 -16.85 16.96
N ASN A 406 38.36 -16.14 16.83
CA ASN A 406 39.44 -16.10 17.81
C ASN A 406 39.33 -14.92 18.80
N GLY A 407 38.23 -14.16 18.76
CA GLY A 407 37.99 -12.98 19.61
C GLY A 407 38.68 -11.69 19.14
N THR A 408 39.55 -11.75 18.12
CA THR A 408 40.14 -10.58 17.48
C THR A 408 39.12 -9.83 16.62
N GLN A 409 39.16 -8.50 16.64
CA GLN A 409 38.35 -7.69 15.73
C GLN A 409 38.86 -7.87 14.31
N ILE A 410 37.98 -8.25 13.40
CA ILE A 410 38.25 -8.40 11.97
C ILE A 410 37.18 -7.67 11.17
N GLU A 411 37.57 -7.13 10.02
CA GLU A 411 36.61 -6.62 9.05
C GLU A 411 35.94 -7.81 8.35
N ALA A 412 34.61 -7.87 8.39
CA ALA A 412 33.84 -8.91 7.71
C ALA A 412 32.59 -8.34 7.04
N THR A 413 32.15 -8.99 5.97
CA THR A 413 30.92 -8.64 5.27
C THR A 413 29.73 -9.35 5.92
N LEU A 414 28.68 -8.62 6.28
CA LEU A 414 27.42 -9.22 6.71
C LEU A 414 26.69 -9.87 5.52
N GLU A 415 26.38 -11.16 5.59
CA GLU A 415 25.68 -11.89 4.52
C GLU A 415 24.20 -12.11 4.82
N SER A 416 23.85 -12.27 6.09
CA SER A 416 22.47 -12.32 6.57
C SER A 416 22.40 -11.92 8.03
N CYS A 417 21.25 -11.42 8.47
CA CYS A 417 21.02 -11.06 9.86
C CYS A 417 19.56 -11.34 10.24
N VAL A 418 19.34 -11.73 11.49
CA VAL A 418 18.01 -11.88 12.09
C VAL A 418 17.99 -11.15 13.43
N VAL A 419 16.93 -10.40 13.70
CA VAL A 419 16.74 -9.77 15.01
C VAL A 419 16.19 -10.79 16.01
N MET A 420 16.75 -10.78 17.22
CA MET A 420 16.29 -11.54 18.38
C MET A 420 15.69 -10.57 19.40
N PRO A 421 14.37 -10.26 19.33
CA PRO A 421 13.78 -9.19 20.13
C PRO A 421 13.92 -9.41 21.64
N LYS A 422 13.86 -10.67 22.09
CA LYS A 422 13.97 -11.02 23.52
C LYS A 422 15.34 -10.71 24.11
N SER A 423 16.41 -10.82 23.32
CA SER A 423 17.77 -10.53 23.79
C SER A 423 18.25 -9.13 23.40
N GLY A 424 17.49 -8.38 22.59
CA GLY A 424 17.90 -7.06 22.12
C GLY A 424 19.11 -7.09 21.17
N GLU A 425 19.30 -8.18 20.44
CA GLU A 425 20.49 -8.39 19.59
C GLU A 425 20.09 -8.79 18.16
N ALA A 426 20.94 -8.50 17.20
CA ALA A 426 20.96 -9.12 15.88
C ALA A 426 21.95 -10.28 15.86
N VAL A 427 21.54 -11.43 15.35
CA VAL A 427 22.41 -12.57 15.05
C VAL A 427 22.70 -12.52 13.56
N CYS A 428 23.96 -12.35 13.19
CA CYS A 428 24.38 -12.20 11.80
C CYS A 428 25.36 -13.29 11.38
N ILE A 429 25.27 -13.71 10.12
CA ILE A 429 26.31 -14.47 9.43
C ILE A 429 27.26 -13.46 8.80
N ALA A 430 28.53 -13.49 9.19
CA ALA A 430 29.59 -12.66 8.65
C ALA A 430 30.58 -13.52 7.85
N CYS A 431 31.13 -12.95 6.78
CA CYS A 431 32.13 -13.58 5.92
C CYS A 431 33.40 -12.71 5.89
N SER A 432 34.52 -13.27 6.33
CA SER A 432 35.83 -12.61 6.27
C SER A 432 36.34 -12.50 4.83
N ASP A 433 37.37 -11.70 4.59
CA ASP A 433 38.02 -11.61 3.28
C ASP A 433 38.61 -12.97 2.83
N ASP A 434 39.01 -13.82 3.79
CA ASP A 434 39.48 -15.20 3.58
C ASP A 434 38.36 -16.23 3.32
N GLN A 435 37.12 -15.77 3.09
CA GLN A 435 35.93 -16.61 2.84
C GLN A 435 35.53 -17.51 4.01
N GLN A 436 35.91 -17.16 5.25
CA GLN A 436 35.44 -17.88 6.43
C GLN A 436 34.12 -17.29 6.92
N HIS A 437 33.10 -18.15 7.04
CA HIS A 437 31.80 -17.79 7.60
C HIS A 437 31.74 -18.06 9.10
N PHE A 438 31.19 -17.10 9.85
CA PHE A 438 30.98 -17.23 11.29
C PHE A 438 29.76 -16.44 11.75
N ILE A 439 29.23 -16.80 12.91
CA ILE A 439 28.09 -16.12 13.52
C ILE A 439 28.60 -15.05 14.48
N VAL A 440 28.05 -13.84 14.38
CA VAL A 440 28.28 -12.75 15.34
C VAL A 440 26.95 -12.28 15.93
N LYS A 441 26.97 -11.93 17.21
CA LYS A 441 25.85 -11.28 17.89
C LYS A 441 26.18 -9.80 18.08
N ILE A 442 25.26 -8.94 17.67
CA ILE A 442 25.45 -7.49 17.70
C ILE A 442 24.29 -6.88 18.48
N PRO A 443 24.53 -6.18 19.61
CA PRO A 443 23.48 -5.46 20.33
C PRO A 443 22.78 -4.43 19.44
N LEU A 444 21.47 -4.31 19.63
CA LEU A 444 20.62 -3.32 18.98
C LEU A 444 20.19 -2.26 20.00
N THR A 445 20.06 -1.03 19.52
CA THR A 445 19.46 0.06 20.30
C THR A 445 17.94 -0.09 20.38
N ASP A 446 17.30 0.59 21.33
CA ASP A 446 15.83 0.60 21.43
C ASP A 446 15.16 1.15 20.16
N ASP A 447 15.77 2.13 19.50
CA ASP A 447 15.29 2.69 18.24
C ASP A 447 15.41 1.68 17.09
N GLU A 448 16.49 0.89 17.05
CA GLU A 448 16.66 -0.20 16.10
C GLU A 448 15.65 -1.32 16.33
N LEU A 449 15.36 -1.68 17.59
CA LEU A 449 14.32 -2.67 17.91
C LEU A 449 12.92 -2.19 17.53
N LYS A 450 12.60 -0.91 17.78
CA LYS A 450 11.34 -0.29 17.33
C LYS A 450 11.24 -0.26 15.81
N SER A 451 12.31 0.14 15.12
CA SER A 451 12.35 0.18 13.67
C SER A 451 12.16 -1.21 13.06
N ASN A 452 12.83 -2.24 13.59
CA ASN A 452 12.62 -3.63 13.16
C ASN A 452 11.19 -4.11 13.45
N ALA A 453 10.60 -3.74 14.59
CA ALA A 453 9.21 -4.09 14.88
C ALA A 453 8.22 -3.45 13.89
N GLN A 454 8.52 -2.25 13.39
CA GLN A 454 7.72 -1.57 12.37
C GLN A 454 7.93 -2.15 10.97
N HIS A 455 9.18 -2.45 10.59
CA HIS A 455 9.56 -2.85 9.23
C HIS A 455 10.54 -4.05 9.23
N PRO A 456 10.13 -5.22 9.72
CA PRO A 456 11.05 -6.35 9.93
C PRO A 456 11.63 -6.89 8.62
N LYS A 457 10.85 -6.86 7.54
CA LYS A 457 11.24 -7.40 6.21
C LYS A 457 12.36 -6.66 5.53
N THR A 458 12.63 -5.41 5.91
CA THR A 458 13.57 -4.52 5.20
C THR A 458 14.61 -3.92 6.13
N PHE A 459 14.58 -4.27 7.41
CA PHE A 459 15.40 -3.68 8.47
C PHE A 459 16.90 -3.67 8.15
N PHE A 460 17.43 -4.75 7.59
CA PHE A 460 18.85 -4.87 7.24
C PHE A 460 19.18 -4.39 5.81
N GLY A 461 18.33 -3.57 5.18
CA GLY A 461 18.57 -3.01 3.85
C GLY A 461 18.48 -4.02 2.70
N ALA A 462 17.88 -5.19 2.94
CA ALA A 462 17.52 -6.19 1.94
C ALA A 462 16.19 -6.82 2.34
N ILE A 463 15.43 -7.35 1.36
CA ILE A 463 14.14 -7.99 1.63
C ILE A 463 14.38 -9.38 2.22
N ASP A 464 14.04 -9.55 3.50
CA ASP A 464 13.87 -10.85 4.13
C ASP A 464 12.37 -11.23 4.10
N LYS A 465 12.05 -12.25 3.30
CA LYS A 465 10.67 -12.75 3.15
C LYS A 465 10.17 -13.51 4.37
N ASN A 466 11.08 -13.98 5.23
CA ASN A 466 10.76 -14.73 6.43
C ASN A 466 10.62 -13.83 7.65
N ALA A 467 11.25 -12.65 7.64
CA ALA A 467 11.15 -11.69 8.73
C ALA A 467 9.70 -11.20 8.92
N GLY A 468 9.24 -11.20 10.17
CA GLY A 468 7.89 -10.77 10.53
C GLY A 468 6.76 -11.65 9.97
N ARG A 469 7.06 -12.87 9.47
CA ARG A 469 6.05 -13.79 8.98
C ARG A 469 5.12 -14.20 10.12
N ILE A 470 3.83 -13.90 9.96
CA ILE A 470 2.80 -14.31 10.91
C ILE A 470 2.54 -15.81 10.70
N CYS A 471 2.33 -16.55 11.79
CA CYS A 471 1.90 -17.94 11.72
C CYS A 471 0.56 -18.04 10.96
N PRO A 472 0.44 -18.89 9.93
CA PRO A 472 -0.81 -19.06 9.20
C PRO A 472 -1.97 -19.43 10.15
N LYS A 473 -3.10 -18.70 10.08
CA LYS A 473 -4.27 -18.89 10.96
C LYS A 473 -5.47 -19.45 10.22
N THR A 474 -5.64 -19.09 8.96
CA THR A 474 -6.77 -19.50 8.12
C THR A 474 -6.34 -20.53 7.07
N GLY A 475 -7.31 -21.23 6.49
CA GLY A 475 -7.04 -22.11 5.34
C GLY A 475 -6.43 -21.35 4.15
N LEU A 476 -6.82 -20.09 3.93
CA LEU A 476 -6.22 -19.24 2.89
C LEU A 476 -4.77 -18.87 3.23
N ASP A 477 -4.45 -18.63 4.50
CA ASP A 477 -3.06 -18.35 4.90
C ASP A 477 -2.15 -19.56 4.65
N TRP A 478 -2.64 -20.77 4.97
CA TRP A 478 -1.92 -22.02 4.69
C TRP A 478 -1.80 -22.28 3.20
N PHE A 479 -2.85 -21.99 2.43
CA PHE A 479 -2.79 -22.05 0.98
C PHE A 479 -1.69 -21.12 0.44
N ASP A 480 -1.63 -19.87 0.89
CA ASP A 480 -0.62 -18.90 0.44
C ASP A 480 0.81 -19.34 0.82
N PHE A 481 0.98 -19.86 2.03
CA PHE A 481 2.25 -20.44 2.47
C PHE A 481 2.73 -21.57 1.55
N LEU A 482 1.84 -22.50 1.21
CA LEU A 482 2.16 -23.62 0.32
C LEU A 482 2.37 -23.13 -1.12
N TRP A 483 1.56 -22.18 -1.58
CA TRP A 483 1.65 -21.63 -2.93
C TRP A 483 3.01 -21.01 -3.22
N GLU A 484 3.62 -20.31 -2.26
CA GLU A 484 4.98 -19.77 -2.39
C GLU A 484 6.03 -20.83 -2.74
N THR A 485 5.82 -22.07 -2.30
CA THR A 485 6.77 -23.17 -2.48
C THR A 485 6.44 -24.00 -3.73
N TYR A 486 5.17 -24.34 -3.92
CA TYR A 486 4.76 -25.37 -4.88
C TYR A 486 4.22 -24.82 -6.21
N SER A 487 3.92 -23.53 -6.31
CA SER A 487 3.34 -22.93 -7.52
C SER A 487 4.21 -23.06 -8.78
N SER A 488 5.54 -23.08 -8.60
CA SER A 488 6.51 -23.23 -9.70
C SER A 488 6.94 -24.68 -9.97
N MET A 489 6.41 -25.63 -9.21
CA MET A 489 6.74 -27.04 -9.34
C MET A 489 6.17 -27.62 -10.65
N THR A 490 6.90 -28.54 -11.29
CA THR A 490 6.44 -29.13 -12.56
C THR A 490 5.18 -29.97 -12.36
N LYS A 491 4.38 -30.10 -13.43
CA LYS A 491 3.15 -30.91 -13.42
C LYS A 491 3.45 -32.35 -12.99
N GLU A 492 4.52 -32.94 -13.50
CA GLU A 492 4.91 -34.32 -13.22
C GLU A 492 5.16 -34.53 -11.73
N LYS A 493 5.84 -33.57 -11.08
CA LYS A 493 6.14 -33.66 -9.65
C LYS A 493 4.90 -33.45 -8.79
N LEU A 494 3.98 -32.57 -9.20
CA LEU A 494 2.69 -32.40 -8.53
C LEU A 494 1.81 -33.65 -8.66
N VAL A 495 1.80 -34.32 -9.83
CA VAL A 495 1.14 -35.61 -10.02
C VAL A 495 1.75 -36.68 -9.13
N GLU A 496 3.08 -36.74 -9.02
CA GLU A 496 3.79 -37.67 -8.12
C GLU A 496 3.36 -37.46 -6.66
N LEU A 497 3.35 -36.22 -6.18
CA LEU A 497 2.93 -35.86 -4.82
C LEU A 497 1.48 -36.24 -4.52
N MET A 498 0.61 -36.24 -5.54
CA MET A 498 -0.80 -36.63 -5.43
C MET A 498 -1.10 -38.03 -5.97
N GLY A 499 -0.08 -38.87 -6.18
CA GLY A 499 -0.24 -40.18 -6.83
C GLY A 499 -1.16 -41.15 -6.08
N ASN A 500 -1.30 -40.98 -4.77
CA ASN A 500 -2.18 -41.79 -3.92
C ASN A 500 -3.61 -41.23 -3.81
N ALA A 501 -3.93 -40.14 -4.51
CA ALA A 501 -5.27 -39.54 -4.47
C ALA A 501 -6.28 -40.45 -5.20
N PRO A 502 -7.51 -40.60 -4.67
CA PRO A 502 -8.54 -41.45 -5.29
C PRO A 502 -8.96 -40.98 -6.68
N ASP A 503 -8.73 -39.71 -7.01
CA ASP A 503 -9.01 -39.09 -8.30
C ASP A 503 -7.75 -38.80 -9.13
N ALA A 504 -6.67 -39.58 -8.95
CA ALA A 504 -5.38 -39.37 -9.61
C ALA A 504 -5.46 -39.25 -11.15
N GLU A 505 -6.33 -39.99 -11.81
CA GLU A 505 -6.50 -39.89 -13.27
C GLU A 505 -7.04 -38.51 -13.70
N ARG A 506 -8.01 -37.96 -12.95
CA ARG A 506 -8.52 -36.59 -13.19
C ARG A 506 -7.41 -35.55 -12.99
N LEU A 507 -6.58 -35.73 -11.96
CA LEU A 507 -5.48 -34.80 -11.66
C LEU A 507 -4.44 -34.75 -12.79
N LYS A 508 -4.17 -35.88 -13.47
CA LYS A 508 -3.24 -35.93 -14.61
C LYS A 508 -3.72 -35.11 -15.81
N GLU A 509 -5.01 -34.89 -15.96
CA GLU A 509 -5.60 -34.11 -17.06
C GLU A 509 -5.50 -32.59 -16.85
N MET A 510 -5.29 -32.14 -15.60
CA MET A 510 -5.28 -30.72 -15.25
C MET A 510 -4.06 -29.96 -15.83
N THR A 511 -4.19 -28.65 -15.98
CA THR A 511 -3.04 -27.78 -16.27
C THR A 511 -2.08 -27.77 -15.07
N GLN A 512 -0.81 -27.39 -15.27
CA GLN A 512 0.14 -27.28 -14.16
C GLN A 512 -0.38 -26.30 -13.09
N GLU A 513 -0.94 -25.17 -13.51
CA GLU A 513 -1.45 -24.15 -12.59
C GLU A 513 -2.66 -24.65 -11.79
N ASP A 514 -3.66 -25.25 -12.45
CA ASP A 514 -4.83 -25.80 -11.76
C ASP A 514 -4.44 -26.92 -10.81
N LEU A 515 -3.45 -27.73 -11.19
CA LEU A 515 -2.94 -28.82 -10.37
C LEU A 515 -2.21 -28.31 -9.14
N ALA A 516 -1.44 -27.23 -9.27
CA ALA A 516 -0.80 -26.57 -8.14
C ALA A 516 -1.85 -25.99 -7.17
N ASP A 517 -2.93 -25.41 -7.69
CA ASP A 517 -4.04 -24.89 -6.88
C ASP A 517 -4.71 -26.01 -6.08
N GLU A 518 -5.03 -27.11 -6.76
CA GLU A 518 -5.63 -28.29 -6.15
C GLU A 518 -4.72 -28.87 -5.06
N TYR A 519 -3.43 -29.03 -5.35
CA TYR A 519 -2.45 -29.52 -4.39
C TYR A 519 -2.39 -28.63 -3.14
N CYS A 520 -2.13 -27.34 -3.32
CA CYS A 520 -2.00 -26.40 -2.20
C CYS A 520 -3.30 -26.32 -1.38
N ALA A 521 -4.47 -26.33 -2.02
CA ALA A 521 -5.75 -26.31 -1.32
C ALA A 521 -5.99 -27.59 -0.53
N ARG A 522 -5.72 -28.77 -1.10
CA ARG A 522 -5.87 -30.06 -0.39
C ARG A 522 -4.95 -30.16 0.81
N THR A 523 -3.68 -29.80 0.64
CA THR A 523 -2.70 -29.85 1.73
C THR A 523 -3.05 -28.84 2.82
N ALA A 524 -3.44 -27.61 2.46
CA ALA A 524 -3.88 -26.61 3.43
C ALA A 524 -5.11 -27.06 4.23
N SER A 525 -6.11 -27.64 3.56
CA SER A 525 -7.29 -28.21 4.24
C SER A 525 -6.90 -29.32 5.20
N ALA A 526 -6.06 -30.28 4.77
CA ALA A 526 -5.60 -31.36 5.64
C ALA A 526 -4.83 -30.86 6.87
N ILE A 527 -4.01 -29.80 6.73
CA ILE A 527 -3.30 -29.17 7.86
C ILE A 527 -4.31 -28.57 8.84
N VAL A 528 -5.30 -27.81 8.35
CA VAL A 528 -6.32 -27.17 9.20
C VAL A 528 -7.16 -28.23 9.93
N ASP A 529 -7.62 -29.26 9.22
CA ASP A 529 -8.43 -30.33 9.79
C ASP A 529 -7.65 -31.13 10.85
N GLY A 530 -6.38 -31.45 10.58
CA GLY A 530 -5.52 -32.15 11.54
C GLY A 530 -5.14 -31.33 12.78
N HIS A 531 -5.20 -29.98 12.72
CA HIS A 531 -5.05 -29.15 13.92
C HIS A 531 -6.34 -29.14 14.76
N ILE A 532 -7.51 -29.25 14.13
CA ILE A 532 -8.80 -29.31 14.81
C ILE A 532 -8.99 -30.65 15.53
N GLU A 533 -8.52 -31.76 14.95
CA GLU A 533 -8.60 -33.09 15.58
C GLU A 533 -7.67 -33.26 16.80
N ASN A 534 -6.66 -32.40 16.95
CA ASN A 534 -5.68 -32.44 18.06
C ASN A 534 -5.95 -31.39 19.16
N MET A 535 -7.06 -30.64 19.07
CA MET A 535 -7.58 -29.74 20.10
C MET A 535 -8.80 -30.36 20.80
#